data_AF-A0A9E6BL38-F1
#
_entry.id   AF-A0A9E6BL38-F1
#
_cell.length_a   1.000
_cell.length_b   1.000
_cell.length_c   1.000
_cell.angle_alpha   90.00
_cell.angle_beta   90.00
_cell.angle_gamma   90.00
#
_symmetry.space_group_name_H-M   'P 1'
#
loop_
_entity.id
_entity.type
_entity.pdbx_description
1 polymer ?
#
loop_
_entity_poly.entity_id
_entity_poly.type
_entity_poly.pdbx_seq_one_letter_code
_entity_poly.pdbx_strand_id
1 'polypeptide(L)'
;MEKRYDYVLWFEECDLKSIPLVGGKNASLGELLKANIPVPPGFAITTRTYERFLEQGNIKKEMFRILKSVKTDDVESGEKASKTIRTLIESTPISDDLQDYICEFYRRLSKKCNVPAVPAAVRSSATAEDLPGASFAGQQDTFLWIRGVDGILNHVKKCWSSLFTARAIYYRAKMGFPHDQVEISVGVQKMANAWTAGVMFTLNPATGDRSTIAIDANFGFGESVVSGECTPDNFIINKITDEIIKKSISHKTILYTRDPESHCVIKQSVPSERTDIQCVVDKDAIALAQIGKRIEKHYGKPMDIEWAIDKDTPGKAKIMILQSRPETVWSDKKIEPVMKARSSALEHICAGLVTGKKVN
;
A
#
# COMPACT_ATOMS: atom_id res chain seq x y z
N MET A 1 25.99 -5.19 21.82
CA MET A 1 25.23 -3.93 21.86
C MET A 1 24.36 -3.89 20.62
N GLU A 2 23.08 -4.23 20.75
CA GLU A 2 22.10 -3.97 19.68
C GLU A 2 22.12 -2.47 19.39
N LYS A 3 22.25 -2.09 18.11
CA LYS A 3 22.35 -0.67 17.77
C LYS A 3 20.96 -0.07 17.85
N ARG A 4 20.86 1.14 18.38
CA ARG A 4 19.66 1.99 18.41
C ARG A 4 18.86 2.06 17.09
N TYR A 5 19.53 1.78 15.96
CA TYR A 5 18.99 1.78 14.60
C TYR A 5 18.25 0.50 14.20
N ASP A 6 18.17 -0.51 15.07
CA ASP A 6 17.58 -1.81 14.71
C ASP A 6 16.06 -1.89 14.94
N TYR A 7 15.49 -0.98 15.75
CA TYR A 7 14.07 -1.00 16.16
C TYR A 7 13.17 -0.06 15.33
N VAL A 8 13.73 1.06 14.87
CA VAL A 8 13.01 2.04 14.06
C VAL A 8 13.96 2.57 12.99
N LEU A 9 13.48 2.63 11.74
CA LEU A 9 14.25 3.08 10.57
C LEU A 9 13.47 4.15 9.81
N TRP A 10 14.14 5.21 9.36
CA TRP A 10 13.54 6.13 8.40
C TRP A 10 13.28 5.40 7.07
N PHE A 11 12.22 5.78 6.34
CA PHE A 11 12.01 5.19 5.01
C PHE A 11 13.20 5.42 4.07
N GLU A 12 13.91 6.55 4.21
CA GLU A 12 15.14 6.83 3.48
C GLU A 12 16.28 5.82 3.74
N GLU A 13 16.24 5.10 4.87
CA GLU A 13 17.21 4.07 5.25
C GLU A 13 16.79 2.67 4.77
N CYS A 14 15.54 2.50 4.30
CA CYS A 14 14.98 1.23 3.85
C CYS A 14 15.23 0.98 2.35
N ASP A 15 15.20 -0.30 1.97
CA ASP A 15 15.18 -0.77 0.58
C ASP A 15 14.64 -2.20 0.50
N LEU A 16 14.62 -2.78 -0.71
CA LEU A 16 14.19 -4.16 -0.92
C LEU A 16 15.01 -5.21 -0.16
N LYS A 17 16.25 -4.93 0.27
CA LYS A 17 17.02 -5.86 1.12
C LYS A 17 16.55 -5.83 2.56
N SER A 18 15.83 -4.77 2.93
CA SER A 18 15.27 -4.55 4.26
C SER A 18 13.94 -5.26 4.48
N ILE A 19 13.38 -5.96 3.48
CA ILE A 19 12.10 -6.69 3.57
C ILE A 19 11.98 -7.57 4.83
N PRO A 20 12.99 -8.37 5.22
CA PRO A 20 12.91 -9.18 6.44
C PRO A 20 12.74 -8.35 7.72
N LEU A 21 13.14 -7.07 7.71
CA LEU A 21 13.12 -6.19 8.86
C LEU A 21 11.94 -5.20 8.87
N VAL A 22 11.48 -4.77 7.69
CA VAL A 22 10.43 -3.74 7.58
C VAL A 22 9.20 -4.18 6.77
N GLY A 23 9.18 -5.41 6.28
CA GLY A 23 8.13 -5.92 5.40
C GLY A 23 8.14 -5.29 4.01
N GLY A 24 7.30 -5.83 3.12
CA GLY A 24 7.27 -5.48 1.70
C GLY A 24 6.89 -4.01 1.43
N LYS A 25 5.85 -3.50 2.10
CA LYS A 25 5.34 -2.15 1.87
C LYS A 25 6.35 -1.07 2.27
N ASN A 26 6.91 -1.15 3.46
CA ASN A 26 7.89 -0.15 3.92
C ASN A 26 9.20 -0.22 3.13
N ALA A 27 9.65 -1.42 2.76
CA ALA A 27 10.81 -1.59 1.88
C ALA A 27 10.57 -0.95 0.51
N SER A 28 9.38 -1.15 -0.06
CA SER A 28 8.97 -0.51 -1.32
C SER A 28 8.97 1.01 -1.24
N LEU A 29 8.48 1.60 -0.13
CA LEU A 29 8.53 3.06 0.07
C LEU A 29 9.97 3.60 0.11
N GLY A 30 10.89 2.90 0.77
CA GLY A 30 12.31 3.28 0.76
C GLY A 30 12.93 3.19 -0.62
N GLU A 31 12.60 2.15 -1.38
CA GLU A 31 13.04 1.95 -2.75
C GLU A 31 12.57 3.09 -3.68
N LEU A 32 11.31 3.52 -3.54
CA LEU A 32 10.75 4.67 -4.27
C LEU A 32 11.47 5.98 -3.94
N LEU A 33 11.81 6.22 -2.67
CA LEU A 33 12.59 7.40 -2.25
C LEU A 33 13.97 7.42 -2.92
N LYS A 34 14.66 6.28 -2.99
CA LYS A 34 15.95 6.15 -3.70
C LYS A 34 15.82 6.43 -5.20
N ALA A 35 14.65 6.14 -5.79
CA ALA A 35 14.33 6.46 -7.19
C ALA A 35 13.86 7.91 -7.43
N ASN A 36 13.97 8.79 -6.42
CA ASN A 36 13.46 10.17 -6.46
C ASN A 36 11.96 10.26 -6.83
N ILE A 37 11.17 9.30 -6.35
CA ILE A 37 9.71 9.33 -6.45
C ILE A 37 9.16 10.04 -5.20
N PRO A 38 8.19 10.95 -5.35
CA PRO A 38 7.66 11.69 -4.21
C PRO A 38 6.85 10.76 -3.29
N VAL A 39 7.39 10.45 -2.12
CA VAL A 39 6.74 9.64 -1.08
C VAL A 39 6.63 10.49 0.19
N PRO A 40 5.50 10.47 0.93
CA PRO A 40 5.40 11.21 2.17
C PRO A 40 6.44 10.73 3.19
N PRO A 41 7.08 11.65 3.93
CA PRO A 41 8.10 11.27 4.90
C PRO A 41 7.50 10.39 6.00
N GLY A 42 8.28 9.46 6.51
CA GLY A 42 7.84 8.51 7.53
C GLY A 42 8.96 7.59 7.97
N PHE A 43 8.61 6.67 8.86
CA PHE A 43 9.54 5.68 9.41
C PHE A 43 8.85 4.33 9.58
N ALA A 44 9.63 3.27 9.57
CA ALA A 44 9.21 1.90 9.83
C ALA A 44 9.63 1.49 11.25
N ILE A 45 8.66 1.01 12.03
CA ILE A 45 8.90 0.26 13.25
C ILE A 45 9.17 -1.18 12.82
N THR A 46 10.36 -1.68 13.11
CA THR A 46 10.88 -2.93 12.55
C THR A 46 10.25 -4.17 13.19
N THR A 47 10.44 -5.33 12.56
CA THR A 47 10.04 -6.62 13.10
C THR A 47 10.74 -6.95 14.42
N ARG A 48 11.97 -6.45 14.65
CA ARG A 48 12.68 -6.59 15.92
C ARG A 48 11.97 -5.90 17.09
N THR A 49 11.30 -4.78 16.84
CA THR A 49 10.48 -4.11 17.86
C THR A 49 9.29 -4.97 18.23
N TYR A 50 8.65 -5.59 17.23
CA TYR A 50 7.57 -6.53 17.45
C TYR A 50 8.04 -7.78 18.22
N GLU A 51 9.17 -8.37 17.84
CA GLU A 51 9.75 -9.53 18.54
C GLU A 51 10.04 -9.21 20.01
N ARG A 52 10.72 -8.09 20.26
CA ARG A 52 11.03 -7.63 21.62
C ARG A 52 9.78 -7.34 22.44
N PHE A 53 8.73 -6.81 21.81
CA PHE A 53 7.43 -6.64 22.46
C PHE A 53 6.81 -7.99 22.85
N LEU A 54 6.84 -9.00 21.98
CA LEU A 54 6.31 -10.34 22.29
C LEU A 54 7.08 -11.07 23.40
N GLU A 55 8.37 -10.77 23.57
CA GLU A 55 9.19 -11.31 24.65
C GLU A 55 8.82 -10.70 26.02
N GLN A 56 8.15 -9.54 26.04
CA GLN A 56 7.64 -8.95 27.26
C GLN A 56 6.50 -9.81 27.83
N GLY A 57 6.49 -9.97 29.16
CA GLY A 57 5.32 -10.50 29.87
C GLY A 57 4.84 -11.90 29.48
N ASN A 58 5.70 -12.76 28.90
CA ASN A 58 5.34 -14.09 28.37
C ASN A 58 4.24 -14.06 27.27
N ILE A 59 4.00 -12.92 26.60
CA ILE A 59 2.97 -12.79 25.55
C ILE A 59 3.14 -13.88 24.49
N LYS A 60 4.38 -14.07 24.00
CA LYS A 60 4.72 -15.10 23.02
C LYS A 60 4.22 -16.48 23.43
N LYS A 61 4.48 -16.90 24.68
CA LYS A 61 4.07 -18.23 25.19
C LYS A 61 2.56 -18.37 25.27
N GLU A 62 1.89 -17.33 25.78
CA GLU A 62 0.43 -17.35 25.95
C GLU A 62 -0.29 -17.36 24.60
N MET A 63 0.17 -16.55 23.65
CA MET A 63 -0.33 -16.58 22.27
C MET A 63 -0.18 -17.97 21.64
N PHE A 64 0.97 -18.63 21.82
CA PHE A 64 1.17 -19.99 21.30
C PHE A 64 0.23 -21.01 21.91
N ARG A 65 -0.01 -20.92 23.23
CA ARG A 65 -0.96 -21.80 23.92
C ARG A 65 -2.36 -21.66 23.32
N ILE A 66 -2.80 -20.43 23.07
CA ILE A 66 -4.10 -20.15 22.46
C ILE A 66 -4.15 -20.66 21.02
N LEU A 67 -3.14 -20.35 20.20
CA LEU A 67 -3.10 -20.76 18.78
C LEU A 67 -3.09 -22.27 18.60
N LYS A 68 -2.38 -23.02 19.46
CA LYS A 68 -2.40 -24.50 19.44
C LYS A 68 -3.77 -25.10 19.75
N SER A 69 -4.65 -24.36 20.41
CA SER A 69 -6.00 -24.81 20.75
C SER A 69 -7.03 -24.55 19.63
N VAL A 70 -6.66 -23.78 18.60
CA VAL A 70 -7.54 -23.46 17.47
C VAL A 70 -7.67 -24.68 16.59
N LYS A 71 -8.92 -25.09 16.33
CA LYS A 71 -9.22 -26.17 15.39
C LYS A 71 -9.56 -25.57 14.04
N THR A 72 -8.94 -26.07 12.98
CA THR A 72 -9.05 -25.51 11.61
C THR A 72 -10.45 -25.64 11.00
N ASP A 73 -11.29 -26.52 11.55
CA ASP A 73 -12.67 -26.80 11.16
C ASP A 73 -13.71 -26.06 12.04
N ASP A 74 -13.29 -25.34 13.08
CA ASP A 74 -14.17 -24.63 14.01
C ASP A 74 -13.95 -23.11 13.94
N VAL A 75 -14.88 -22.44 13.26
CA VAL A 75 -14.88 -20.98 13.09
C VAL A 75 -14.98 -20.25 14.44
N GLU A 76 -15.75 -20.79 15.40
CA GLU A 76 -15.96 -20.17 16.71
C GLU A 76 -14.67 -20.21 17.55
N SER A 77 -13.91 -21.31 17.45
CA SER A 77 -12.59 -21.41 18.10
C SER A 77 -11.61 -20.36 17.59
N GLY A 78 -11.61 -20.10 16.27
CA GLY A 78 -10.76 -19.10 15.63
C GLY A 78 -11.10 -17.68 16.03
N GLU A 79 -12.39 -17.35 16.09
CA GLU A 79 -12.87 -16.04 16.55
C GLU A 79 -12.53 -15.78 18.02
N LYS A 80 -12.75 -16.76 18.89
CA LYS A 80 -12.41 -16.65 20.31
C LYS A 80 -10.91 -16.48 20.53
N ALA A 81 -10.09 -17.26 19.82
CA ALA A 81 -8.63 -17.13 19.86
C ALA A 81 -8.16 -15.76 19.36
N SER A 82 -8.68 -15.32 18.22
CA SER A 82 -8.45 -13.99 17.65
C SER A 82 -8.73 -12.90 18.68
N LYS A 83 -9.94 -12.87 19.26
CA LYS A 83 -10.32 -11.86 20.26
C LYS A 83 -9.41 -11.87 21.49
N THR A 84 -9.06 -13.06 21.99
CA THR A 84 -8.21 -13.20 23.18
C THR A 84 -6.79 -12.71 22.90
N ILE A 85 -6.18 -13.13 21.80
CA ILE A 85 -4.82 -12.72 21.41
C ILE A 85 -4.75 -11.22 21.13
N ARG A 86 -5.74 -10.67 20.41
CA ARG A 86 -5.78 -9.24 20.12
C ARG A 86 -5.90 -8.42 21.39
N THR A 87 -6.77 -8.83 22.32
CA THR A 87 -6.92 -8.17 23.63
C THR A 87 -5.60 -8.24 24.42
N LEU A 88 -4.91 -9.37 24.40
CA LEU A 88 -3.61 -9.53 25.06
C LEU A 88 -2.57 -8.55 24.50
N ILE A 89 -2.42 -8.48 23.17
CA ILE A 89 -1.50 -7.55 22.50
C ILE A 89 -1.87 -6.09 22.79
N GLU A 90 -3.15 -5.74 22.65
CA GLU A 90 -3.61 -4.35 22.78
C GLU A 90 -3.61 -3.84 24.22
N SER A 91 -3.79 -4.71 25.21
CA SER A 91 -3.72 -4.34 26.64
C SER A 91 -2.31 -4.32 27.21
N THR A 92 -1.36 -5.02 26.58
CA THR A 92 0.03 -5.01 27.04
C THR A 92 0.67 -3.64 26.76
N PRO A 93 1.30 -2.99 27.76
CA PRO A 93 2.10 -1.80 27.53
C PRO A 93 3.36 -2.15 26.72
N ILE A 94 3.77 -1.25 25.84
CA ILE A 94 5.09 -1.31 25.19
C ILE A 94 6.12 -0.91 26.25
N SER A 95 7.27 -1.57 26.37
CA SER A 95 8.31 -1.13 27.32
C SER A 95 8.74 0.32 27.09
N ASP A 96 9.09 1.02 28.17
CA ASP A 96 9.41 2.45 28.15
C ASP A 96 10.50 2.80 27.13
N ASP A 97 11.52 1.95 26.99
CA ASP A 97 12.60 2.15 26.04
C ASP A 97 12.14 2.03 24.57
N LEU A 98 11.27 1.06 24.24
CA LEU A 98 10.67 0.94 22.91
C LEU A 98 9.71 2.09 22.62
N GLN A 99 8.93 2.52 23.62
CA GLN A 99 8.09 3.70 23.50
C GLN A 99 8.95 4.93 23.18
N ASP A 100 10.03 5.17 23.93
CA ASP A 100 10.91 6.31 23.72
C ASP A 100 11.47 6.38 22.30
N TYR A 101 11.88 5.24 21.72
CA TYR A 101 12.34 5.19 20.32
C TYR A 101 11.24 5.61 19.33
N ILE A 102 10.04 5.03 19.45
CA ILE A 102 8.92 5.35 18.55
C ILE A 102 8.53 6.83 18.70
N CYS A 103 8.46 7.31 19.94
CA CYS A 103 8.11 8.70 20.27
C CYS A 103 9.12 9.69 19.71
N GLU A 104 10.42 9.41 19.83
CA GLU A 104 11.47 10.26 19.29
C GLU A 104 11.34 10.41 17.76
N PHE A 105 11.17 9.31 17.04
CA PHE A 105 10.99 9.34 15.58
C PHE A 105 9.74 10.10 15.18
N TYR A 106 8.62 9.93 15.89
CA TYR A 106 7.39 10.68 15.62
C TYR A 106 7.54 12.20 15.89
N ARG A 107 8.22 12.58 16.98
CA ARG A 107 8.53 13.99 17.27
C ARG A 107 9.44 14.58 16.19
N ARG A 108 10.45 13.83 15.73
CA ARG A 108 11.34 14.22 14.63
C ARG A 108 10.60 14.35 13.31
N LEU A 109 9.66 13.45 13.01
CA LEU A 109 8.80 13.53 11.83
C LEU A 109 7.94 14.80 11.86
N SER A 110 7.33 15.11 13.02
CA SER A 110 6.56 16.34 13.23
C SER A 110 7.42 17.59 12.96
N LYS A 111 8.66 17.61 13.48
CA LYS A 111 9.63 18.69 13.23
C LYS A 111 10.02 18.79 11.76
N LYS A 112 10.30 17.66 11.08
CA LYS A 112 10.66 17.61 9.66
C LYS A 112 9.55 18.14 8.76
N CYS A 113 8.29 17.87 9.13
CA CYS A 113 7.12 18.36 8.40
C CYS A 113 6.71 19.79 8.76
N ASN A 114 7.31 20.38 9.81
CA ASN A 114 6.88 21.64 10.41
C ASN A 114 5.39 21.67 10.80
N VAL A 115 4.87 20.53 11.31
CA VAL A 115 3.48 20.38 11.74
C VAL A 115 3.46 19.79 13.15
N PRO A 116 2.95 20.51 14.17
CA PRO A 116 2.78 19.97 15.51
C PRO A 116 1.85 18.75 15.50
N ALA A 117 2.29 17.66 16.15
CA ALA A 117 1.56 16.39 16.15
C ALA A 117 1.07 16.03 14.75
N VAL A 118 2.02 15.86 13.82
CA VAL A 118 1.73 15.64 12.40
C VAL A 118 0.75 14.47 12.23
N PRO A 119 -0.35 14.64 11.47
CA PRO A 119 -1.23 13.52 11.19
C PRO A 119 -0.48 12.46 10.40
N ALA A 120 -0.63 11.21 10.81
CA ALA A 120 0.05 10.07 10.22
C ALA A 120 -0.92 8.97 9.82
N ALA A 121 -0.59 8.25 8.75
CA ALA A 121 -1.13 6.93 8.48
C ALA A 121 -0.24 5.90 9.19
N VAL A 122 -0.87 5.00 9.96
CA VAL A 122 -0.20 3.87 10.63
C VAL A 122 -0.61 2.60 9.88
N ARG A 123 0.35 1.99 9.21
CA ARG A 123 0.12 0.93 8.21
C ARG A 123 0.92 -0.31 8.57
N SER A 124 0.25 -1.44 8.55
CA SER A 124 0.85 -2.76 8.70
C SER A 124 1.63 -3.16 7.44
N SER A 125 2.82 -3.74 7.63
CA SER A 125 3.74 -4.21 6.59
C SER A 125 4.32 -5.54 7.03
N ALA A 126 3.72 -6.66 6.63
CA ALA A 126 4.24 -7.97 7.03
C ALA A 126 5.33 -8.48 6.09
N THR A 127 6.22 -9.32 6.63
CA THR A 127 7.34 -9.89 5.88
C THR A 127 6.91 -10.93 4.84
N ALA A 128 5.74 -11.54 5.05
CA ALA A 128 5.20 -12.61 4.22
C ALA A 128 4.16 -12.14 3.18
N GLU A 129 3.86 -10.84 3.06
CA GLU A 129 2.80 -10.33 2.14
C GLU A 129 3.10 -10.58 0.66
N ASP A 130 4.39 -10.63 0.30
CA ASP A 130 4.86 -10.73 -1.09
C ASP A 130 5.44 -12.12 -1.43
N LEU A 131 5.24 -13.12 -0.56
CA LEU A 131 5.68 -14.49 -0.86
C LEU A 131 4.88 -15.06 -2.05
N PRO A 132 5.53 -15.66 -3.07
CA PRO A 132 4.86 -16.25 -4.21
C PRO A 132 3.76 -17.24 -3.78
N GLY A 133 2.51 -16.99 -4.18
CA GLY A 133 1.35 -17.82 -3.83
C GLY A 133 0.65 -17.51 -2.50
N ALA A 134 1.22 -16.63 -1.66
CA ALA A 134 0.63 -16.21 -0.39
C ALA A 134 0.24 -14.73 -0.42
N SER A 135 -0.87 -14.40 -1.09
CA SER A 135 -1.39 -13.03 -1.05
C SER A 135 -2.18 -12.80 0.24
N PHE A 136 -1.53 -12.22 1.25
CA PHE A 136 -2.21 -11.64 2.42
C PHE A 136 -2.90 -10.30 2.10
N ALA A 137 -3.02 -9.96 0.80
CA ALA A 137 -3.55 -8.68 0.33
C ALA A 137 -4.92 -8.36 0.94
N GLY A 138 -5.05 -7.13 1.43
CA GLY A 138 -6.31 -6.59 1.95
C GLY A 138 -6.74 -7.17 3.30
N GLN A 139 -5.86 -7.86 4.04
CA GLN A 139 -6.18 -8.41 5.38
C GLN A 139 -5.55 -7.64 6.54
N GLN A 140 -4.80 -6.57 6.28
CA GLN A 140 -4.06 -5.87 7.32
C GLN A 140 -4.58 -4.47 7.57
N ASP A 141 -4.64 -4.09 8.85
CA ASP A 141 -5.28 -2.85 9.29
C ASP A 141 -4.42 -1.64 8.87
N THR A 142 -5.10 -0.64 8.31
CA THR A 142 -4.56 0.70 8.06
C THR A 142 -5.37 1.71 8.85
N PHE A 143 -4.68 2.58 9.59
CA PHE A 143 -5.31 3.62 10.38
C PHE A 143 -4.89 4.98 9.85
N LEU A 144 -5.86 5.80 9.46
CA LEU A 144 -5.64 7.09 8.84
C LEU A 144 -5.80 8.22 9.86
N TRP A 145 -5.10 9.33 9.62
CA TRP A 145 -5.21 10.57 10.40
C TRP A 145 -4.92 10.41 11.91
N ILE A 146 -3.95 9.58 12.27
CA ILE A 146 -3.55 9.41 13.68
C ILE A 146 -2.66 10.57 14.12
N ARG A 147 -2.96 11.16 15.28
CA ARG A 147 -2.21 12.27 15.87
C ARG A 147 -1.81 11.94 17.30
N GLY A 148 -0.69 12.51 17.71
CA GLY A 148 -0.19 12.41 19.08
C GLY A 148 0.51 11.08 19.34
N VAL A 149 1.44 11.11 20.29
CA VAL A 149 2.27 9.95 20.65
C VAL A 149 1.39 8.77 21.08
N ASP A 150 0.42 8.99 21.96
CA ASP A 150 -0.47 7.94 22.46
C ASP A 150 -1.30 7.32 21.34
N GLY A 151 -1.76 8.16 20.40
CA GLY A 151 -2.43 7.72 19.19
C GLY A 151 -1.56 6.78 18.36
N ILE A 152 -0.30 7.16 18.12
CA ILE A 152 0.65 6.31 17.37
C ILE A 152 0.87 4.98 18.09
N LEU A 153 1.24 5.00 19.37
CA LEU A 153 1.52 3.78 20.15
C LEU A 153 0.32 2.82 20.19
N ASN A 154 -0.89 3.36 20.37
CA ASN A 154 -2.11 2.55 20.37
C ASN A 154 -2.36 1.88 19.01
N HIS A 155 -2.19 2.61 17.91
CA HIS A 155 -2.43 2.07 16.58
C HIS A 155 -1.31 1.13 16.11
N VAL A 156 -0.08 1.30 16.62
CA VAL A 156 1.00 0.31 16.44
C VAL A 156 0.60 -1.04 17.03
N LYS A 157 0.06 -1.06 18.26
CA LYS A 157 -0.45 -2.30 18.87
C LYS A 157 -1.61 -2.90 18.08
N LYS A 158 -2.50 -2.09 17.54
CA LYS A 158 -3.58 -2.59 16.65
C LYS A 158 -3.04 -3.20 15.35
N CYS A 159 -2.02 -2.60 14.73
CA CYS A 159 -1.36 -3.21 13.58
C CYS A 159 -0.69 -4.54 13.95
N TRP A 160 -0.06 -4.65 15.11
CA TRP A 160 0.48 -5.94 15.58
C TRP A 160 -0.61 -6.97 15.83
N SER A 161 -1.73 -6.54 16.43
CA SER A 161 -2.88 -7.42 16.70
C SER A 161 -3.59 -7.86 15.42
N SER A 162 -3.52 -7.09 14.33
CA SER A 162 -4.15 -7.42 13.04
C SER A 162 -3.57 -8.66 12.38
N LEU A 163 -2.35 -9.09 12.75
CA LEU A 163 -1.85 -10.41 12.36
C LEU A 163 -2.74 -11.54 12.85
N PHE A 164 -3.49 -11.35 13.94
CA PHE A 164 -4.25 -12.40 14.62
C PHE A 164 -5.76 -12.22 14.46
N THR A 165 -6.21 -11.60 13.37
CA THR A 165 -7.64 -11.68 12.98
C THR A 165 -8.02 -13.14 12.71
N ALA A 166 -9.29 -13.49 12.91
CA ALA A 166 -9.78 -14.85 12.68
C ALA A 166 -9.48 -15.32 11.24
N ARG A 167 -9.65 -14.42 10.26
CA ARG A 167 -9.30 -14.67 8.85
C ARG A 167 -7.81 -14.97 8.66
N ALA A 168 -6.92 -14.19 9.26
CA ALA A 168 -5.48 -14.38 9.14
C ALA A 168 -5.00 -15.67 9.84
N ILE A 169 -5.58 -16.01 11.01
CA ILE A 169 -5.31 -17.27 11.72
C ILE A 169 -5.75 -18.45 10.85
N TYR A 170 -6.99 -18.44 10.37
CA TYR A 170 -7.55 -19.50 9.53
C TYR A 170 -6.73 -19.71 8.25
N TYR A 171 -6.40 -18.62 7.56
CA TYR A 171 -5.62 -18.67 6.32
C TYR A 171 -4.26 -19.35 6.54
N ARG A 172 -3.51 -18.94 7.58
CA ARG A 172 -2.21 -19.56 7.89
C ARG A 172 -2.34 -21.03 8.24
N ALA A 173 -3.32 -21.39 9.05
CA ALA A 173 -3.53 -22.78 9.43
C ALA A 173 -3.88 -23.66 8.21
N LYS A 174 -4.71 -23.14 7.28
CA LYS A 174 -5.04 -23.81 6.02
C LYS A 174 -3.84 -23.98 5.08
N MET A 175 -2.96 -23.00 5.03
CA MET A 175 -1.74 -23.03 4.20
C MET A 175 -0.57 -23.77 4.87
N GLY A 176 -0.74 -24.22 6.12
CA GLY A 176 0.33 -24.88 6.88
C GLY A 176 1.46 -23.93 7.31
N PHE A 177 1.21 -22.62 7.33
CA PHE A 177 2.20 -21.64 7.78
C PHE A 177 2.31 -21.67 9.31
N PRO A 178 3.52 -21.85 9.86
CA PRO A 178 3.74 -21.77 11.30
C PRO A 178 3.38 -20.38 11.81
N HIS A 179 2.57 -20.32 12.87
CA HIS A 179 2.14 -19.03 13.44
C HIS A 179 3.28 -18.25 14.11
N ASP A 180 4.38 -18.91 14.44
CA ASP A 180 5.59 -18.37 15.08
C ASP A 180 6.53 -17.65 14.12
N GLN A 181 6.35 -17.81 12.81
CA GLN A 181 7.27 -17.28 11.79
C GLN A 181 6.75 -16.01 11.10
N VAL A 182 5.58 -15.49 11.50
CA VAL A 182 5.01 -14.30 10.89
C VAL A 182 5.36 -13.08 11.70
N GLU A 183 6.25 -12.27 11.11
CA GLU A 183 6.65 -10.99 11.66
C GLU A 183 5.93 -9.84 10.95
N ILE A 184 5.76 -8.74 11.67
CA ILE A 184 5.12 -7.54 11.15
C ILE A 184 5.93 -6.30 11.54
N SER A 185 6.11 -5.45 10.54
CA SER A 185 6.56 -4.08 10.70
C SER A 185 5.37 -3.13 10.61
N VAL A 186 5.51 -1.94 11.19
CA VAL A 186 4.49 -0.89 11.13
C VAL A 186 5.11 0.37 10.54
N GLY A 187 4.59 0.82 9.40
CA GLY A 187 4.94 2.11 8.81
C GLY A 187 4.14 3.24 9.44
N VAL A 188 4.84 4.27 9.92
CA VAL A 188 4.25 5.55 10.36
C VAL A 188 4.62 6.61 9.33
N GLN A 189 3.67 6.94 8.47
CA GLN A 189 3.86 7.82 7.33
C GLN A 189 3.08 9.11 7.52
N LYS A 190 3.64 10.28 7.17
CA LYS A 190 2.89 11.54 7.13
C LYS A 190 1.63 11.35 6.28
N MET A 191 0.47 11.67 6.84
CA MET A 191 -0.80 11.61 6.12
C MET A 191 -0.82 12.67 5.02
N ALA A 192 -1.19 12.26 3.80
CA ALA A 192 -1.52 13.19 2.74
C ALA A 192 -2.94 13.72 2.98
N ASN A 193 -3.10 15.03 3.16
CA ASN A 193 -4.42 15.63 3.28
C ASN A 193 -5.01 15.77 1.88
N ALA A 194 -5.52 14.67 1.31
CA ALA A 194 -5.79 14.58 -0.12
C ALA A 194 -7.02 15.40 -0.56
N TRP A 195 -6.89 16.13 -1.68
CA TRP A 195 -8.04 16.59 -2.49
C TRP A 195 -8.70 15.41 -3.17
N THR A 196 -7.85 14.58 -3.76
CA THR A 196 -8.22 13.41 -4.55
C THR A 196 -7.13 12.38 -4.35
N ALA A 197 -7.53 11.12 -4.28
CA ALA A 197 -6.63 9.99 -4.15
C ALA A 197 -7.20 8.79 -4.89
N GLY A 198 -6.36 7.78 -5.08
CA GLY A 198 -6.81 6.57 -5.75
C GLY A 198 -5.68 5.59 -6.03
N VAL A 199 -5.92 4.76 -7.03
CA VAL A 199 -5.01 3.69 -7.46
C VAL A 199 -4.61 3.89 -8.92
N MET A 200 -3.43 3.42 -9.27
CA MET A 200 -2.91 3.45 -10.62
C MET A 200 -2.25 2.12 -10.94
N PHE A 201 -2.63 1.54 -12.07
CA PHE A 201 -2.03 0.33 -12.61
C PHE A 201 -1.19 0.70 -13.83
N THR A 202 0.05 0.23 -13.89
CA THR A 202 0.89 0.41 -15.09
C THR A 202 0.58 -0.60 -16.18
N LEU A 203 -0.66 -1.10 -16.21
CA LEU A 203 -1.28 -1.84 -17.30
C LEU A 203 -2.79 -1.61 -17.20
N ASN A 204 -3.55 -1.98 -18.22
CA ASN A 204 -5.00 -2.03 -18.11
C ASN A 204 -5.44 -3.28 -17.33
N PRO A 205 -6.00 -3.17 -16.12
CA PRO A 205 -6.35 -4.34 -15.31
C PRO A 205 -7.51 -5.16 -15.88
N ALA A 206 -8.34 -4.58 -16.75
CA ALA A 206 -9.46 -5.28 -17.38
C ALA A 206 -9.00 -6.16 -18.57
N THR A 207 -7.96 -5.75 -19.30
CA THR A 207 -7.53 -6.42 -20.54
C THR A 207 -6.13 -7.02 -20.47
N GLY A 208 -5.31 -6.62 -19.50
CA GLY A 208 -3.89 -6.96 -19.42
C GLY A 208 -3.01 -6.15 -20.38
N ASP A 209 -3.55 -5.15 -21.08
CA ASP A 209 -2.80 -4.33 -22.02
C ASP A 209 -1.71 -3.51 -21.30
N ARG A 210 -0.44 -3.83 -21.58
CA ARG A 210 0.73 -3.19 -20.97
C ARG A 210 1.14 -1.88 -21.67
N SER A 211 0.50 -1.51 -22.77
CA SER A 211 0.77 -0.24 -23.48
C SER A 211 0.07 0.96 -22.85
N THR A 212 -0.82 0.73 -21.89
CA THR A 212 -1.64 1.74 -21.24
C THR A 212 -1.43 1.77 -19.72
N ILE A 213 -1.80 2.90 -19.11
CA ILE A 213 -1.90 3.09 -17.66
C ILE A 213 -3.35 3.36 -17.32
N ALA A 214 -3.88 2.66 -16.33
CA ALA A 214 -5.21 2.91 -15.79
C ALA A 214 -5.10 3.66 -14.46
N ILE A 215 -5.83 4.75 -14.30
CA ILE A 215 -5.91 5.54 -13.07
C ILE A 215 -7.37 5.57 -12.63
N ASP A 216 -7.62 5.10 -11.40
CA ASP A 216 -8.90 5.23 -10.73
C ASP A 216 -8.78 6.26 -9.61
N ALA A 217 -9.74 7.18 -9.52
CA ALA A 217 -9.68 8.31 -8.59
C ALA A 217 -11.04 8.63 -7.96
N ASN A 218 -11.01 9.05 -6.69
CA ASN A 218 -12.15 9.65 -6.01
C ASN A 218 -11.70 10.84 -5.14
N PHE A 219 -12.64 11.74 -4.82
CA PHE A 219 -12.40 12.84 -3.89
C PHE A 219 -12.04 12.33 -2.49
N GLY A 220 -11.23 13.10 -1.77
CA GLY A 220 -10.81 12.79 -0.41
C GLY A 220 -9.70 11.74 -0.35
N PHE A 221 -9.69 10.97 0.74
CA PHE A 221 -8.70 9.91 0.97
C PHE A 221 -9.00 8.68 0.11
N GLY A 222 -7.96 7.91 -0.23
CA GLY A 222 -8.05 6.79 -1.17
C GLY A 222 -8.87 5.59 -0.70
N GLU A 223 -9.31 5.58 0.57
CA GLU A 223 -10.01 4.48 1.22
C GLU A 223 -11.22 4.00 0.39
N SER A 224 -12.05 4.91 -0.11
CA SER A 224 -13.25 4.56 -0.88
C SER A 224 -12.94 3.82 -2.19
N VAL A 225 -11.78 4.09 -2.79
CA VAL A 225 -11.35 3.45 -4.04
C VAL A 225 -10.77 2.08 -3.72
N VAL A 226 -9.91 1.99 -2.72
CA VAL A 226 -9.25 0.74 -2.30
C VAL A 226 -10.26 -0.27 -1.74
N SER A 227 -11.28 0.19 -1.00
CA SER A 227 -12.34 -0.66 -0.44
C SER A 227 -13.43 -1.02 -1.46
N GLY A 228 -13.46 -0.38 -2.63
CA GLY A 228 -14.49 -0.59 -3.65
C GLY A 228 -15.87 -0.06 -3.25
N GLU A 229 -15.96 0.86 -2.29
CA GLU A 229 -17.22 1.43 -1.82
C GLU A 229 -17.77 2.55 -2.71
N CYS A 230 -16.98 3.05 -3.66
CA CYS A 230 -17.39 4.04 -4.64
C CYS A 230 -17.09 3.58 -6.07
N THR A 231 -17.83 4.12 -7.04
CA THR A 231 -17.44 4.06 -8.46
C THR A 231 -16.50 5.24 -8.75
N PRO A 232 -15.20 5.00 -9.00
CA PRO A 232 -14.24 6.08 -9.21
C PRO A 232 -14.35 6.68 -10.62
N ASP A 233 -13.76 7.85 -10.80
CA ASP A 233 -13.40 8.32 -12.14
C ASP A 233 -12.27 7.44 -12.68
N ASN A 234 -12.33 7.07 -13.96
CA ASN A 234 -11.34 6.22 -14.61
C ASN A 234 -10.69 6.94 -15.80
N PHE A 235 -9.36 6.88 -15.88
CA PHE A 235 -8.56 7.43 -16.96
C PHE A 235 -7.65 6.34 -17.53
N ILE A 236 -7.67 6.18 -18.85
CA ILE A 236 -6.77 5.29 -19.58
C ILE A 236 -5.81 6.14 -20.39
N ILE A 237 -4.51 6.02 -20.12
CA ILE A 237 -3.46 6.86 -20.71
C ILE A 237 -2.51 5.99 -21.53
N ASN A 238 -2.18 6.42 -22.74
CA ASN A 238 -1.18 5.77 -23.58
C ASN A 238 0.24 6.02 -23.04
N LYS A 239 1.05 4.98 -22.83
CA LYS A 239 2.42 5.15 -22.29
C LYS A 239 3.40 5.81 -23.26
N ILE A 240 3.13 5.76 -24.57
CA ILE A 240 4.00 6.30 -25.61
C ILE A 240 3.67 7.76 -25.89
N THR A 241 2.39 8.06 -26.15
CA THR A 241 1.96 9.42 -26.53
C THR A 241 1.63 10.30 -25.32
N ASP A 242 1.48 9.71 -24.13
CA ASP A 242 1.05 10.39 -22.90
C ASP A 242 -0.34 11.05 -23.02
N GLU A 243 -1.15 10.59 -23.98
CA GLU A 243 -2.51 11.05 -24.21
C GLU A 243 -3.54 10.22 -23.43
N ILE A 244 -4.58 10.89 -22.94
CA ILE A 244 -5.75 10.23 -22.34
C ILE A 244 -6.59 9.66 -23.48
N ILE A 245 -6.57 8.33 -23.63
CA ILE A 245 -7.33 7.58 -24.65
C ILE A 245 -8.80 7.52 -24.27
N LYS A 246 -9.07 7.31 -22.98
CA LYS A 246 -10.42 7.18 -22.43
C LYS A 246 -10.51 7.88 -21.09
N LYS A 247 -11.61 8.59 -20.89
CA LYS A 247 -12.00 9.22 -19.65
C LYS A 247 -13.43 8.83 -19.32
N SER A 248 -13.66 8.37 -18.10
CA SER A 248 -14.99 8.02 -17.60
C SER A 248 -15.19 8.70 -16.26
N ILE A 249 -16.06 9.72 -16.23
CA ILE A 249 -16.43 10.43 -15.01
C ILE A 249 -17.64 9.74 -14.41
N SER A 250 -17.50 9.30 -13.16
CA SER A 250 -18.50 8.52 -12.46
C SER A 250 -19.26 9.37 -11.46
N HIS A 251 -20.49 8.98 -11.17
CA HIS A 251 -21.31 9.59 -10.12
C HIS A 251 -20.77 9.18 -8.75
N LYS A 252 -19.94 10.03 -8.14
CA LYS A 252 -19.27 9.76 -6.87
C LYS A 252 -20.20 10.09 -5.72
N THR A 253 -20.61 9.08 -4.95
CA THR A 253 -21.61 9.22 -3.88
C THR A 253 -21.00 9.49 -2.51
N ILE A 254 -19.82 8.94 -2.23
CA ILE A 254 -19.16 9.01 -0.92
C ILE A 254 -17.71 9.47 -1.04
N LEU A 255 -17.18 10.07 0.02
CA LEU A 255 -15.75 10.29 0.21
C LEU A 255 -15.34 10.06 1.67
N TYR A 256 -14.04 9.80 1.86
CA TYR A 256 -13.41 9.82 3.17
C TYR A 256 -12.63 11.12 3.34
N THR A 257 -12.80 11.80 4.48
CA THR A 257 -12.04 13.00 4.82
C THR A 257 -11.83 13.10 6.32
N ARG A 258 -11.00 14.03 6.74
CA ARG A 258 -10.92 14.44 8.13
C ARG A 258 -12.16 15.23 8.54
N ASP A 259 -12.75 14.86 9.67
CA ASP A 259 -13.73 15.66 10.38
C ASP A 259 -13.06 16.90 11.03
N PRO A 260 -13.53 18.13 10.74
CA PRO A 260 -13.12 19.33 11.42
C PRO A 260 -13.17 19.25 12.95
N GLU A 261 -14.19 18.60 13.52
CA GLU A 261 -14.50 18.61 14.95
C GLU A 261 -13.81 17.48 15.71
N SER A 262 -14.10 16.22 15.37
CA SER A 262 -13.50 15.07 16.06
C SER A 262 -12.03 14.85 15.71
N HIS A 263 -11.54 15.48 14.63
CA HIS A 263 -10.23 15.22 14.04
C HIS A 263 -10.00 13.75 13.67
N CYS A 264 -11.07 12.96 13.49
CA CYS A 264 -11.02 11.60 13.01
C CYS A 264 -11.30 11.54 11.50
N VAL A 265 -11.04 10.38 10.89
CA VAL A 265 -11.50 10.11 9.54
C VAL A 265 -12.97 9.75 9.56
N ILE A 266 -13.76 10.40 8.71
CA ILE A 266 -15.19 10.16 8.55
C ILE A 266 -15.51 9.83 7.09
N LYS A 267 -16.52 8.97 6.92
CA LYS A 267 -17.21 8.74 5.67
C LYS A 267 -18.36 9.74 5.57
N GLN A 268 -18.45 10.46 4.46
CA GLN A 268 -19.55 11.39 4.20
C GLN A 268 -19.96 11.37 2.73
N SER A 269 -21.14 11.89 2.42
CA SER A 269 -21.58 12.05 1.04
C SER A 269 -20.75 13.11 0.31
N VAL A 270 -20.50 12.88 -0.98
CA VAL A 270 -19.94 13.92 -1.85
C VAL A 270 -20.97 15.04 -1.99
N PRO A 271 -20.57 16.33 -1.85
CA PRO A 271 -21.48 17.44 -2.12
C PRO A 271 -22.09 17.32 -3.51
N SER A 272 -23.40 17.60 -3.63
CA SER A 272 -24.16 17.40 -4.87
C SER A 272 -23.57 18.15 -6.07
N GLU A 273 -22.88 19.28 -5.84
CA GLU A 273 -22.23 20.05 -6.90
C GLU A 273 -20.95 19.38 -7.43
N ARG A 274 -20.47 18.30 -6.80
CA ARG A 274 -19.23 17.59 -7.14
C ARG A 274 -19.43 16.15 -7.60
N THR A 275 -20.62 15.57 -7.42
CA THR A 275 -20.87 14.13 -7.68
C THR A 275 -20.45 13.72 -9.09
N ASP A 276 -20.72 14.56 -10.08
CA ASP A 276 -20.47 14.32 -11.50
C ASP A 276 -19.29 15.15 -12.05
N ILE A 277 -18.52 15.76 -11.15
CA ILE A 277 -17.32 16.54 -11.52
C ILE A 277 -16.10 15.65 -11.53
N GLN A 278 -15.25 15.86 -12.53
CA GLN A 278 -13.94 15.23 -12.65
C GLN A 278 -13.06 15.53 -11.43
N CYS A 279 -12.60 14.50 -10.70
CA CYS A 279 -11.85 14.69 -9.47
C CYS A 279 -10.34 14.88 -9.63
N VAL A 280 -9.76 14.54 -10.80
CA VAL A 280 -8.35 14.76 -11.15
C VAL A 280 -8.29 15.55 -12.44
N VAL A 281 -7.62 16.70 -12.49
CA VAL A 281 -7.45 17.44 -13.75
C VAL A 281 -6.51 16.68 -14.71
N ASP A 282 -6.72 16.82 -16.02
CA ASP A 282 -6.01 16.02 -17.03
C ASP A 282 -4.49 16.12 -16.93
N LYS A 283 -3.99 17.32 -16.62
CA LYS A 283 -2.56 17.55 -16.40
C LYS A 283 -2.00 16.69 -15.26
N ASP A 284 -2.75 16.54 -14.18
CA ASP A 284 -2.34 15.76 -13.01
C ASP A 284 -2.45 14.26 -13.29
N ALA A 285 -3.45 13.83 -14.07
CA ALA A 285 -3.57 12.45 -14.54
C ALA A 285 -2.36 12.06 -15.42
N ILE A 286 -1.94 12.94 -16.34
CA ILE A 286 -0.75 12.72 -17.17
C ILE A 286 0.52 12.70 -16.31
N ALA A 287 0.65 13.60 -15.33
CA ALA A 287 1.78 13.62 -14.40
C ALA A 287 1.86 12.36 -13.54
N LEU A 288 0.72 11.85 -13.05
CA LEU A 288 0.60 10.55 -12.40
C LEU A 288 1.09 9.43 -13.31
N ALA A 289 0.64 9.40 -14.57
CA ALA A 289 1.09 8.41 -15.54
C ALA A 289 2.61 8.44 -15.75
N GLN A 290 3.23 9.63 -15.81
CA GLN A 290 4.70 9.75 -15.90
C GLN A 290 5.42 9.19 -14.67
N ILE A 291 4.87 9.42 -13.48
CA ILE A 291 5.40 8.82 -12.24
C ILE A 291 5.24 7.30 -12.31
N GLY A 292 4.08 6.79 -12.76
CA GLY A 292 3.83 5.35 -12.96
C GLY A 292 4.85 4.70 -13.91
N LYS A 293 5.13 5.33 -15.07
CA LYS A 293 6.17 4.87 -16.02
C LYS A 293 7.55 4.78 -15.36
N ARG A 294 7.92 5.77 -14.55
CA ARG A 294 9.19 5.78 -13.82
C ARG A 294 9.27 4.65 -12.79
N ILE A 295 8.18 4.41 -12.05
CA ILE A 295 8.09 3.33 -11.06
C ILE A 295 8.17 1.97 -11.76
N GLU A 296 7.38 1.72 -12.79
CA GLU A 296 7.44 0.48 -13.58
C GLU A 296 8.84 0.23 -14.15
N LYS A 297 9.48 1.27 -14.70
CA LYS A 297 10.87 1.17 -15.20
C LYS A 297 11.86 0.80 -14.09
N HIS A 298 11.67 1.34 -12.88
CA HIS A 298 12.52 1.04 -11.73
C HIS A 298 12.41 -0.43 -11.29
N TYR A 299 11.19 -0.97 -11.21
CA TYR A 299 10.95 -2.36 -10.78
C TYR A 299 11.05 -3.38 -11.92
N GLY A 300 11.02 -2.94 -13.18
CA GLY A 300 11.08 -3.79 -14.37
C GLY A 300 9.85 -4.66 -14.60
N LYS A 301 8.71 -4.33 -13.97
CA LYS A 301 7.47 -5.11 -14.03
C LYS A 301 6.25 -4.19 -13.83
N PRO A 302 5.05 -4.60 -14.25
CA PRO A 302 3.83 -3.83 -14.01
C PRO A 302 3.54 -3.66 -12.51
N MET A 303 3.05 -2.49 -12.15
CA MET A 303 2.88 -2.08 -10.75
C MET A 303 1.45 -1.63 -10.48
N ASP A 304 1.00 -1.90 -9.26
CA ASP A 304 -0.19 -1.36 -8.60
C ASP A 304 0.28 -0.31 -7.57
N ILE A 305 -0.22 0.92 -7.71
CA ILE A 305 0.32 2.11 -7.05
C ILE A 305 -0.83 2.91 -6.41
N GLU A 306 -0.76 3.12 -5.10
CA GLU A 306 -1.63 4.06 -4.40
C GLU A 306 -1.02 5.47 -4.43
N TRP A 307 -1.85 6.47 -4.69
CA TRP A 307 -1.40 7.85 -4.81
C TRP A 307 -2.42 8.84 -4.22
N ALA A 308 -1.95 10.04 -3.90
CA ALA A 308 -2.78 11.16 -3.48
C ALA A 308 -2.27 12.49 -4.02
N ILE A 309 -3.19 13.42 -4.27
CA ILE A 309 -2.90 14.82 -4.55
C ILE A 309 -3.14 15.61 -3.27
N ASP A 310 -2.07 16.02 -2.61
CA ASP A 310 -2.08 16.66 -1.29
C ASP A 310 -2.61 18.12 -1.33
N LYS A 311 -3.42 18.52 -0.33
CA LYS A 311 -3.95 19.88 -0.15
C LYS A 311 -2.94 20.87 0.41
N ASP A 312 -2.11 20.42 1.34
CA ASP A 312 -1.42 21.29 2.31
C ASP A 312 -0.09 21.84 1.81
N THR A 313 0.53 21.20 0.83
CA THR A 313 1.76 21.76 0.24
C THR A 313 1.41 23.03 -0.64
N PRO A 314 2.30 23.93 -1.01
CA PRO A 314 1.95 25.01 -1.97
C PRO A 314 2.19 24.58 -3.45
N GLY A 315 1.34 24.97 -4.42
CA GLY A 315 1.63 24.87 -5.87
C GLY A 315 0.84 23.85 -6.72
N LYS A 316 1.20 23.75 -8.02
CA LYS A 316 0.59 22.87 -9.05
C LYS A 316 0.85 21.39 -8.71
N ALA A 317 -0.17 20.74 -8.14
CA ALA A 317 -0.32 19.31 -7.85
C ALA A 317 0.90 18.57 -7.28
N LYS A 318 0.90 18.40 -5.95
CA LYS A 318 1.89 17.63 -5.21
C LYS A 318 1.38 16.21 -5.09
N ILE A 319 1.55 15.50 -6.19
CA ILE A 319 1.31 14.07 -6.28
C ILE A 319 2.30 13.37 -5.35
N MET A 320 1.76 12.55 -4.46
CA MET A 320 2.51 11.73 -3.52
C MET A 320 2.13 10.27 -3.75
N ILE A 321 3.14 9.40 -3.81
CA ILE A 321 2.96 7.96 -3.88
C ILE A 321 2.91 7.41 -2.47
N LEU A 322 1.80 6.75 -2.15
CA LEU A 322 1.49 6.26 -0.81
C LEU A 322 1.90 4.81 -0.63
N GLN A 323 1.89 4.02 -1.71
CA GLN A 323 2.30 2.61 -1.73
C GLN A 323 2.60 2.20 -3.17
N SER A 324 3.48 1.22 -3.36
CA SER A 324 3.64 0.54 -4.63
C SER A 324 3.93 -0.93 -4.41
N ARG A 325 3.32 -1.79 -5.23
CA ARG A 325 3.55 -3.23 -5.24
C ARG A 325 3.46 -3.78 -6.66
N PRO A 326 4.06 -4.93 -6.96
CA PRO A 326 3.85 -5.61 -8.23
C PRO A 326 2.35 -5.86 -8.47
N GLU A 327 1.88 -5.63 -9.69
CA GLU A 327 0.60 -6.16 -10.13
C GLU A 327 0.73 -7.68 -10.24
N THR A 328 -0.27 -8.48 -9.83
CA THR A 328 -0.14 -9.95 -9.71
C THR A 328 -1.11 -10.75 -10.58
N VAL A 329 -2.13 -10.14 -11.18
CA VAL A 329 -3.15 -10.85 -11.98
C VAL A 329 -2.67 -11.10 -13.41
N TRP A 330 -1.98 -10.13 -14.01
CA TRP A 330 -1.49 -10.17 -15.38
C TRP A 330 0.04 -10.25 -15.48
N SER A 331 0.78 -9.99 -14.40
CA SER A 331 2.23 -10.18 -14.33
C SER A 331 2.67 -11.62 -14.62
N ASP A 332 1.91 -12.59 -14.14
CA ASP A 332 2.28 -14.01 -14.10
C ASP A 332 1.85 -14.76 -15.37
N LYS A 333 1.01 -14.13 -16.21
CA LYS A 333 0.66 -14.68 -17.52
C LYS A 333 1.83 -14.47 -18.48
N LYS A 334 2.35 -15.57 -19.03
CA LYS A 334 3.36 -15.54 -20.09
C LYS A 334 2.86 -14.64 -21.22
N ILE A 335 3.69 -13.67 -21.59
CA ILE A 335 3.49 -12.86 -22.78
C ILE A 335 3.57 -13.83 -23.96
N GLU A 336 2.44 -14.09 -24.62
CA GLU A 336 2.51 -14.64 -25.96
C GLU A 336 2.97 -13.50 -26.88
N PRO A 337 4.13 -13.63 -27.56
CA PRO A 337 4.56 -12.64 -28.51
C PRO A 337 3.46 -12.47 -29.57
N VAL A 338 3.01 -11.22 -29.80
CA VAL A 338 2.05 -10.91 -30.87
C VAL A 338 2.59 -11.37 -32.24
N MET A 339 3.92 -11.48 -32.37
CA MET A 339 4.60 -12.20 -33.44
C MET A 339 5.50 -13.29 -32.86
N LYS A 340 5.18 -14.56 -33.16
CA LYS A 340 6.17 -15.64 -33.08
C LYS A 340 7.34 -15.25 -33.97
N ALA A 341 8.58 -15.36 -33.46
CA ALA A 341 9.79 -15.15 -34.27
C ALA A 341 9.70 -16.05 -35.50
N ARG A 342 9.35 -15.44 -36.64
CA ARG A 342 9.46 -16.01 -37.98
C ARG A 342 10.49 -15.18 -38.72
N SER A 343 11.17 -15.87 -39.61
CA SER A 343 12.43 -15.54 -40.28
C SER A 343 12.53 -14.11 -40.79
N SER A 344 13.79 -13.66 -40.92
CA SER A 344 14.23 -12.27 -41.10
C SER A 344 13.33 -11.41 -41.99
N ALA A 345 13.24 -10.11 -41.66
CA ALA A 345 12.49 -9.11 -42.43
C ALA A 345 12.76 -9.13 -43.95
N LEU A 346 13.94 -9.60 -44.36
CA LEU A 346 14.32 -9.78 -45.76
C LEU A 346 13.46 -10.83 -46.48
N GLU A 347 13.14 -11.94 -45.84
CA GLU A 347 12.32 -13.01 -46.44
C GLU A 347 10.89 -12.53 -46.70
N HIS A 348 10.36 -11.65 -45.85
CA HIS A 348 9.01 -11.12 -46.01
C HIS A 348 8.91 -10.11 -47.15
N ILE A 349 9.95 -9.30 -47.36
CA ILE A 349 10.05 -8.35 -48.48
C ILE A 349 10.20 -9.12 -49.80
N CYS A 350 11.05 -10.16 -49.83
CA CYS A 350 11.20 -11.02 -51.00
C CYS A 350 9.91 -11.80 -51.32
N ALA A 351 9.20 -12.31 -50.32
CA ALA A 351 7.93 -13.02 -50.53
C ALA A 351 6.81 -12.09 -51.06
N GLY A 352 6.77 -10.83 -50.61
CA GLY A 352 5.82 -9.83 -51.09
C GLY A 352 6.09 -9.39 -52.54
N LEU A 353 7.36 -9.31 -52.94
CA LEU A 353 7.77 -8.95 -54.30
C LEU A 353 7.52 -10.07 -55.32
N VAL A 354 7.61 -11.34 -54.91
CA VAL A 354 7.40 -12.50 -55.80
C VAL A 354 5.91 -12.82 -55.99
N THR A 355 5.03 -12.47 -55.04
CA THR A 355 3.62 -12.86 -55.06
C THR A 355 2.65 -11.78 -55.57
N GLY A 356 3.15 -10.58 -55.89
CA GLY A 356 2.38 -9.56 -56.62
C GLY A 356 1.11 -9.07 -55.93
N LYS A 357 0.98 -9.19 -54.60
CA LYS A 357 -0.17 -8.66 -53.85
C LYS A 357 0.11 -7.24 -53.38
N LYS A 358 -0.65 -6.28 -53.91
CA LYS A 358 -0.73 -4.92 -53.35
C LYS A 358 -1.27 -4.99 -51.92
N VAL A 359 -0.58 -4.30 -51.03
CA VAL A 359 -1.01 -4.04 -49.65
C VAL A 359 -2.12 -3.00 -49.71
N ASN A 360 -3.30 -3.34 -49.18
CA ASN A 360 -4.31 -2.36 -48.75
C ASN A 360 -4.20 -2.19 -47.23
#